data_AF-A0A225DKB7-F1
#
_entry.id   AF-A0A225DKB7-F1
#
_cell.length_a   1.000
_cell.length_b   1.000
_cell.length_c   1.000
_cell.angle_alpha   90.00
_cell.angle_beta   90.00
_cell.angle_gamma   90.00
#
_symmetry.space_group_name_H-M   'P 1'
#
loop_
_entity.id
_entity.type
_entity.pdbx_description
1 polymer ?
#
loop_
_entity_poly.entity_id
_entity_poly.type
_entity_poly.pdbx_seq_one_letter_code
_entity_poly.pdbx_strand_id
1 'polypeptide(L)'
;MPTGPEIILTLKVLVTAVTVLFAASLWAIATGRRKLHGRINTVFFVLTLTTVLGFELLIRLGTDITSQFSDEAKRALTIHLYFAVPSALLLPVQLYTGVTHRRSFHIAVGTLFLILWTGTFVTGLFFLPHGG
;
A
#
# COMPACT_ATOMS: atom_id res chain seq x y z
N MET A 1 -3.21 23.37 -4.25
CA MET A 1 -3.36 22.01 -3.67
C MET A 1 -3.79 21.08 -4.78
N PRO A 2 -3.36 19.81 -4.79
CA PRO A 2 -3.81 18.85 -5.79
C PRO A 2 -5.34 18.67 -5.68
N THR A 3 -5.99 18.52 -6.82
CA THR A 3 -7.44 18.31 -6.97
C THR A 3 -7.82 16.84 -6.71
N GLY A 4 -9.09 16.56 -6.44
CA GLY A 4 -9.60 15.21 -6.25
C GLY A 4 -9.13 14.20 -7.32
N PRO A 5 -9.30 14.47 -8.63
CA PRO A 5 -8.82 13.59 -9.69
C PRO A 5 -7.30 13.38 -9.67
N GLU A 6 -6.51 14.42 -9.42
CA GLU A 6 -5.04 14.33 -9.34
C GLU A 6 -4.61 13.44 -8.16
N ILE A 7 -5.33 13.51 -7.04
CA ILE A 7 -5.08 12.69 -5.86
C ILE A 7 -5.39 11.22 -6.14
N ILE A 8 -6.52 10.93 -6.80
CA ILE A 8 -6.88 9.55 -7.18
C ILE A 8 -5.86 8.97 -8.16
N LEU A 9 -5.47 9.75 -9.18
CA LEU A 9 -4.46 9.33 -10.15
C LEU A 9 -3.12 9.04 -9.44
N THR A 10 -2.70 9.94 -8.55
CA THR A 10 -1.48 9.76 -7.75
C THR A 10 -1.55 8.48 -6.93
N LEU A 11 -2.68 8.20 -6.28
CA LEU A 11 -2.87 6.97 -5.51
C LEU A 11 -2.76 5.71 -6.39
N LYS A 12 -3.38 5.71 -7.58
CA LYS A 12 -3.26 4.58 -8.54
C LYS A 12 -1.82 4.33 -8.98
N VAL A 13 -1.09 5.40 -9.31
CA VAL A 13 0.32 5.30 -9.69
C VAL A 13 1.16 4.74 -8.54
N LEU A 14 0.98 5.26 -7.33
CA LEU A 14 1.70 4.80 -6.15
C LEU A 14 1.39 3.32 -5.88
N VAL A 15 0.12 2.92 -5.79
CA VAL A 15 -0.32 1.52 -5.57
C VAL A 15 0.26 0.58 -6.64
N THR A 16 0.30 1.02 -7.90
CA THR A 16 0.89 0.23 -8.99
C THR A 16 2.40 0.06 -8.79
N ALA A 17 3.11 1.15 -8.51
CA ALA A 17 4.56 1.12 -8.29
C ALA A 17 4.94 0.22 -7.12
N VAL A 18 4.25 0.35 -5.97
CA VAL A 18 4.52 -0.50 -4.81
C VAL A 18 4.12 -1.96 -5.05
N THR A 19 3.10 -2.23 -5.87
CA THR A 19 2.74 -3.60 -6.27
C THR A 19 3.81 -4.26 -7.15
N VAL A 20 4.39 -3.50 -8.10
CA VAL A 20 5.52 -3.99 -8.92
C VAL A 20 6.72 -4.32 -8.04
N LEU A 21 7.05 -3.46 -7.06
CA LEU A 21 8.12 -3.73 -6.10
C LEU A 21 7.83 -4.98 -5.26
N PHE A 22 6.60 -5.15 -4.80
CA PHE A 22 6.20 -6.32 -4.04
C PHE A 22 6.34 -7.61 -4.87
N ALA A 23 5.86 -7.61 -6.11
CA ALA A 23 6.03 -8.75 -7.04
C ALA A 23 7.52 -9.06 -7.28
N ALA A 24 8.35 -8.04 -7.50
CA ALA A 24 9.80 -8.21 -7.64
C ALA A 24 10.45 -8.77 -6.37
N SER A 25 9.97 -8.38 -5.18
CA SER A 25 10.43 -8.91 -3.90
C SER A 25 10.07 -10.38 -3.71
N LEU A 26 8.86 -10.79 -4.11
CA LEU A 26 8.42 -12.18 -4.11
C LEU A 26 9.25 -13.02 -5.09
N TRP A 27 9.51 -12.51 -6.28
CA TRP A 27 10.41 -13.15 -7.23
C TRP A 27 11.83 -13.29 -6.68
N ALA A 28 12.37 -12.27 -6.00
CA ALA A 28 13.69 -12.32 -5.41
C ALA A 28 13.81 -13.43 -4.35
N ILE A 29 12.78 -13.62 -3.51
CA ILE A 29 12.80 -14.71 -2.53
C ILE A 29 12.58 -16.09 -3.18
N ALA A 30 11.72 -16.19 -4.20
CA ALA A 30 11.49 -17.43 -4.95
C ALA A 30 12.77 -17.91 -5.67
N THR A 31 13.63 -16.99 -6.09
CA THR A 31 14.94 -17.29 -6.71
C THR A 31 16.08 -17.43 -5.70
N GLY A 32 15.79 -17.47 -4.39
CA GLY A 32 16.78 -17.64 -3.32
C GLY A 32 17.62 -16.38 -3.00
N ARG A 33 17.35 -15.24 -3.65
CA ARG A 33 18.10 -13.98 -3.48
C ARG A 33 17.65 -13.19 -2.24
N ARG A 34 17.88 -13.75 -1.05
CA ARG A 34 17.44 -13.17 0.25
C ARG A 34 17.88 -11.72 0.48
N LYS A 35 19.13 -11.37 0.12
CA LYS A 35 19.64 -9.99 0.24
C LYS A 35 18.87 -9.01 -0.65
N LEU A 36 18.49 -9.43 -1.86
CA LEU A 36 17.71 -8.62 -2.78
C LEU A 36 16.28 -8.44 -2.28
N HIS A 37 15.64 -9.53 -1.83
CA HIS A 37 14.32 -9.49 -1.20
C HIS A 37 14.27 -8.47 -0.04
N GLY A 38 15.25 -8.52 0.87
CA GLY A 38 15.35 -7.55 1.97
C GLY A 38 15.49 -6.10 1.48
N ARG A 39 16.36 -5.83 0.50
CA ARG A 39 16.55 -4.48 -0.06
C ARG A 39 15.27 -3.94 -0.71
N ILE A 40 14.60 -4.74 -1.53
CA ILE A 40 13.35 -4.34 -2.19
C ILE A 40 12.26 -4.10 -1.14
N ASN A 41 12.12 -4.98 -0.14
CA ASN A 41 11.14 -4.83 0.93
C ASN A 41 11.37 -3.56 1.76
N THR A 42 12.62 -3.15 1.99
CA THR A 42 12.90 -1.87 2.66
C THR A 42 12.42 -0.68 1.83
N VAL A 43 12.70 -0.67 0.51
CA VAL A 43 12.23 0.40 -0.38
C VAL A 43 10.70 0.42 -0.44
N PHE A 44 10.08 -0.74 -0.60
CA PHE A 44 8.64 -0.92 -0.57
C PHE A 44 8.00 -0.40 0.73
N PHE A 45 8.59 -0.73 1.88
CA PHE A 45 8.15 -0.26 3.18
C PHE A 45 8.22 1.27 3.28
N VAL A 46 9.38 1.86 2.94
CA VAL A 46 9.57 3.30 3.00
C VAL A 46 8.58 4.03 2.10
N LEU A 47 8.42 3.60 0.84
CA LEU A 47 7.46 4.21 -0.09
C LEU A 47 6.02 4.08 0.41
N THR A 48 5.64 2.92 0.94
CA THR A 48 4.29 2.73 1.49
C THR A 48 4.06 3.60 2.72
N LEU A 49 5.02 3.66 3.63
CA LEU A 49 4.93 4.50 4.83
C LEU A 49 4.85 5.99 4.47
N THR A 50 5.69 6.46 3.55
CA THR A 50 5.63 7.82 3.02
C THR A 50 4.28 8.12 2.37
N THR A 51 3.71 7.15 1.64
CA THR A 51 2.38 7.29 1.04
C THR A 51 1.30 7.43 2.11
N VAL A 52 1.27 6.54 3.11
CA VAL A 52 0.27 6.59 4.18
C VAL A 52 0.38 7.90 4.97
N LEU A 53 1.58 8.28 5.39
CA LEU A 53 1.81 9.52 6.14
C LEU A 53 1.50 10.76 5.30
N GLY A 54 1.86 10.76 4.02
CA GLY A 54 1.57 11.84 3.09
C GLY A 54 0.07 12.03 2.89
N PHE A 55 -0.68 10.95 2.69
CA PHE A 55 -2.15 11.01 2.59
C PHE A 55 -2.81 11.43 3.90
N GLU A 56 -2.35 10.91 5.04
CA GLU A 56 -2.85 11.33 6.37
C GLU A 56 -2.64 12.84 6.59
N LEU A 57 -1.46 13.35 6.23
CA LEU A 57 -1.14 14.76 6.34
C LEU A 57 -2.01 15.61 5.41
N LEU A 58 -2.23 15.16 4.18
CA LEU A 58 -3.10 15.83 3.22
C LEU A 58 -4.54 15.91 3.75
N ILE A 59 -5.05 14.83 4.35
CA ILE A 59 -6.40 14.80 4.94
C ILE A 59 -6.50 15.74 6.17
N ARG A 60 -5.47 15.79 7.03
CA ARG A 60 -5.49 16.59 8.27
C ARG A 60 -5.19 18.07 8.07
N LEU A 61 -4.30 18.42 7.14
CA LEU A 61 -3.86 19.80 6.90
C LEU A 61 -4.54 20.44 5.70
N GLY A 62 -4.94 19.66 4.70
CA GLY A 62 -5.75 20.09 3.58
C GLY A 62 -7.22 19.94 3.94
N THR A 63 -7.82 20.98 4.49
CA THR A 63 -9.25 21.05 4.81
C THR A 63 -10.09 20.46 3.66
N ASP A 64 -10.65 19.29 3.93
CA ASP A 64 -11.71 18.63 3.16
C ASP A 64 -11.40 18.29 1.70
N ILE A 65 -10.23 17.71 1.42
CA ILE A 65 -9.96 17.07 0.11
C ILE A 65 -11.07 16.08 -0.28
N THR A 66 -11.64 15.40 0.72
CA THR A 66 -12.76 14.48 0.56
C THR A 66 -14.05 15.13 0.08
N SER A 67 -14.26 16.43 0.29
CA SER A 67 -15.40 17.16 -0.29
C SER A 67 -15.39 17.20 -1.81
N GLN A 68 -14.19 17.06 -2.42
CA GLN A 68 -14.02 17.04 -3.87
C GLN A 68 -14.33 15.68 -4.49
N PHE A 69 -14.60 14.67 -3.67
CA PHE A 69 -14.96 13.33 -4.12
C PHE A 69 -16.48 13.18 -4.20
N SER A 70 -16.95 12.61 -5.32
CA SER A 70 -18.29 12.05 -5.41
C SER A 70 -18.55 11.00 -4.31
N ASP A 71 -19.82 10.75 -4.00
CA ASP A 71 -20.20 9.76 -3.00
C ASP A 71 -19.77 8.33 -3.40
N GLU A 72 -19.73 8.06 -4.70
CA GLU A 72 -19.16 6.83 -5.26
C GLU A 72 -17.66 6.72 -4.95
N ALA A 73 -16.89 7.77 -5.23
CA ALA A 73 -15.45 7.81 -4.94
C ALA A 73 -15.16 7.66 -3.44
N LYS A 74 -15.95 8.30 -2.57
CA LYS A 74 -15.85 8.14 -1.10
C LYS A 74 -16.10 6.70 -0.69
N ARG A 75 -17.16 6.07 -1.19
CA ARG A 75 -17.48 4.66 -0.89
C ARG A 75 -16.38 3.72 -1.36
N ALA A 76 -15.87 3.90 -2.58
CA ALA A 76 -14.77 3.12 -3.12
C ALA A 76 -13.49 3.29 -2.28
N LEU A 77 -13.18 4.52 -1.86
CA LEU A 77 -12.05 4.81 -0.98
C LEU A 77 -12.22 4.13 0.39
N THR A 78 -13.42 4.16 0.99
CA THR A 78 -13.69 3.44 2.25
C THR A 78 -13.44 1.94 2.10
N ILE A 79 -13.91 1.33 1.01
CA ILE A 79 -13.66 -0.08 0.71
C ILE A 79 -12.15 -0.35 0.58
N HIS A 80 -11.43 0.51 -0.15
CA HIS A 80 -9.98 0.41 -0.29
C HIS A 80 -9.25 0.47 1.06
N LEU A 81 -9.66 1.39 1.95
CA LEU A 81 -9.04 1.56 3.26
C LEU A 81 -9.23 0.36 4.19
N TYR A 82 -10.33 -0.39 4.07
CA TYR A 82 -10.53 -1.64 4.82
C TYR A 82 -9.46 -2.70 4.50
N PHE A 83 -8.83 -2.65 3.32
CA PHE A 83 -7.70 -3.52 2.97
C PHE A 83 -6.35 -2.84 3.21
N ALA A 84 -6.24 -1.57 2.82
CA ALA A 84 -4.99 -0.82 2.84
C ALA A 84 -4.47 -0.57 4.26
N VAL A 85 -5.36 -0.18 5.19
CA VAL A 85 -4.96 0.14 6.57
C VAL A 85 -4.43 -1.10 7.30
N PRO A 86 -5.14 -2.25 7.33
CA PRO A 86 -4.57 -3.47 7.90
C PRO A 86 -3.27 -3.90 7.21
N SER A 87 -3.17 -3.80 5.88
CA SER A 87 -1.93 -4.10 5.15
C SER A 87 -0.76 -3.25 5.64
N ALA A 88 -0.95 -1.93 5.77
CA ALA A 88 0.07 -1.00 6.22
C ALA A 88 0.56 -1.31 7.64
N LEU A 89 -0.34 -1.71 8.54
CA LEU A 89 0.00 -2.10 9.92
C LEU A 89 0.83 -3.39 9.99
N LEU A 90 0.70 -4.29 9.02
CA LEU A 90 1.53 -5.51 8.95
C LEU A 90 2.96 -5.22 8.48
N LEU A 91 3.22 -4.10 7.79
CA LEU A 91 4.55 -3.82 7.24
C LEU A 91 5.64 -3.63 8.30
N PRO A 92 5.44 -2.85 9.40
CA PRO A 92 6.40 -2.81 10.50
C PRO A 92 6.66 -4.19 11.11
N VAL A 93 5.63 -5.03 11.23
CA VAL A 93 5.75 -6.40 11.72
C VAL A 93 6.58 -7.25 10.76
N GLN A 94 6.34 -7.15 9.45
CA GLN A 94 7.13 -7.81 8.40
C GLN A 94 8.61 -7.40 8.45
N LEU A 95 8.88 -6.11 8.57
CA LEU A 95 10.24 -5.58 8.67
C LEU A 95 10.94 -6.11 9.92
N TYR A 96 10.30 -5.98 11.09
CA TYR A 96 10.82 -6.45 12.36
C TYR A 96 11.12 -7.95 12.36
N THR A 97 10.19 -8.77 11.85
CA THR A 97 10.35 -10.23 11.80
C THR A 97 11.40 -10.68 10.78
N GLY A 98 11.56 -9.92 9.68
CA GLY A 98 12.61 -10.13 8.69
C GLY A 98 14.00 -9.85 9.24
N VAL A 99 14.19 -8.73 9.95
CA VAL A 99 15.50 -8.36 10.54
C VAL A 99 15.87 -9.22 11.75
N THR A 100 14.88 -9.73 12.50
CA THR A 100 15.10 -10.65 13.63
C THR A 100 15.14 -12.13 13.22
N HIS A 101 15.09 -12.43 11.92
CA HIS A 101 15.16 -13.78 11.36
C HIS A 101 14.09 -14.76 11.89
N ARG A 102 12.92 -14.26 12.30
CA ARG A 102 11.79 -15.08 12.81
C ARG A 102 10.98 -15.68 11.65
N ARG A 103 11.58 -16.63 10.93
CA ARG A 103 11.08 -17.15 9.64
C ARG A 103 9.61 -17.57 9.64
N SER A 104 9.19 -18.44 10.55
CA SER A 104 7.81 -18.96 10.53
C SER A 104 6.78 -17.86 10.73
N PHE A 105 7.06 -16.92 11.63
CA PHE A 105 6.18 -15.80 11.90
C PHE A 105 6.19 -14.78 10.74
N HIS A 106 7.36 -14.52 10.16
CA HIS A 106 7.50 -13.69 8.96
C HIS A 106 6.67 -14.24 7.79
N ILE A 107 6.70 -15.56 7.56
CA ILE A 107 5.90 -16.21 6.52
C ILE A 107 4.40 -16.09 6.84
N ALA A 108 3.98 -16.38 8.07
CA ALA A 108 2.57 -16.30 8.45
C ALA A 108 2.00 -14.89 8.25
N VAL A 109 2.70 -13.86 8.74
CA VAL A 109 2.32 -12.46 8.54
C VAL A 109 2.39 -12.09 7.05
N GLY A 110 3.31 -12.69 6.29
CA GLY A 110 3.54 -12.39 4.87
C GLY A 110 2.40 -12.91 4.00
N THR A 111 1.89 -14.09 4.33
CA THR A 111 0.68 -14.65 3.71
C THR A 111 -0.54 -13.79 4.00
N LEU A 112 -0.73 -13.36 5.25
CA LEU A 112 -1.83 -12.46 5.60
C LEU A 112 -1.71 -11.12 4.86
N PHE A 113 -0.50 -10.57 4.81
CA PHE A 113 -0.20 -9.36 4.06
C PHE A 113 -0.53 -9.53 2.57
N LEU A 114 -0.16 -10.65 1.95
CA LEU A 114 -0.47 -10.92 0.54
C LEU A 114 -1.99 -10.88 0.26
N ILE A 115 -2.80 -11.45 1.14
CA ILE A 115 -4.27 -11.45 1.01
C ILE A 115 -4.81 -10.02 1.07
N LEU A 116 -4.41 -9.25 2.10
CA LEU A 116 -4.87 -7.88 2.28
C LEU A 116 -4.34 -6.95 1.18
N TRP A 117 -3.10 -7.15 0.74
CA TRP A 117 -2.48 -6.40 -0.35
C TRP A 117 -3.20 -6.64 -1.68
N THR A 118 -3.62 -7.87 -1.95
CA THR A 118 -4.42 -8.18 -3.13
C THR A 118 -5.71 -7.37 -3.13
N GLY A 119 -6.41 -7.30 -2.00
CA GLY A 119 -7.59 -6.42 -1.85
C GLY A 119 -7.25 -4.94 -2.04
N THR A 120 -6.13 -4.48 -1.49
CA THR A 120 -5.64 -3.09 -1.63
C THR A 120 -5.38 -2.75 -3.10
N PHE A 121 -4.67 -3.61 -3.82
CA PHE A 121 -4.38 -3.44 -5.24
C PHE A 121 -5.66 -3.43 -6.09
N VAL A 122 -6.54 -4.43 -5.90
CA VAL A 122 -7.76 -4.57 -6.70
C VAL A 122 -8.67 -3.35 -6.51
N THR A 123 -8.92 -2.97 -5.27
CA THR A 123 -9.79 -1.82 -4.95
C THR A 123 -9.14 -0.50 -5.35
N GLY A 124 -7.84 -0.34 -5.16
CA GLY A 124 -7.12 0.90 -5.49
C GLY A 124 -7.05 1.15 -7.00
N LEU A 125 -6.77 0.11 -7.79
CA LEU A 125 -6.59 0.28 -9.23
C LEU A 125 -7.91 0.27 -10.01
N PHE A 126 -8.82 -0.65 -9.66
CA PHE A 126 -10.01 -0.93 -10.46
C PHE A 126 -11.30 -0.32 -9.91
N PHE A 127 -11.41 -0.05 -8.60
CA PHE A 127 -12.67 0.47 -8.03
C PHE A 127 -12.66 2.00 -7.88
N LEU A 128 -11.50 2.62 -7.72
CA LEU A 128 -11.41 4.07 -7.69
C LEU A 128 -11.71 4.66 -9.08
N PRO A 129 -12.63 5.64 -9.18
CA PRO A 129 -13.02 6.20 -10.48
C PRO A 129 -11.86 6.99 -11.12
N HIS A 130 -11.90 7.15 -12.45
CA HIS A 130 -10.87 7.87 -13.21
C HIS A 130 -11.12 9.40 -13.25
N GLY A 131 -12.30 9.84 -12.81
CA GLY A 131 -12.69 11.24 -12.61
C GLY A 131 -13.27 11.42 -11.20
N GLY A 132 -13.21 12.65 -10.67
CA GLY A 132 -13.73 13.01 -9.33
C GLY A 132 -15.24 12.99 -9.26
#